data_AF-A0A645IUM8-F1
#
_entry.id   AF-A0A645IUM8-F1
#
_cell.length_a   1.000
_cell.length_b   1.000
_cell.length_c   1.000
_cell.angle_alpha   90.00
_cell.angle_beta   90.00
_cell.angle_gamma   90.00
#
_symmetry.space_group_name_H-M   'P 1'
#
loop_
_entity.id
_entity.type
_entity.pdbx_description
1 polymer ?
#
loop_
_entity_poly.entity_id
_entity_poly.type
_entity_poly.pdbx_seq_one_letter_code
_entity_poly.pdbx_strand_id
1 'polypeptide(L)'
;MIEKISECQKVCFVPRGGKTQDLTQPQHINTMLYEAQAFAALVDANEVNHPGLSNSRITAKLLTEIRRQTGVIFPADDVSRAATA
;
A
#
# COMPACT_ATOMS: atom_id res chain seq x y z
N MET A 1 -10.56 -15.21 5.15
CA MET A 1 -9.28 -15.58 4.53
C MET A 1 -9.17 -14.84 3.22
N ILE A 2 -8.03 -14.21 2.95
CA ILE A 2 -7.74 -13.57 1.67
C ILE A 2 -6.55 -14.30 1.07
N GLU A 3 -6.73 -14.93 -0.09
CA GLU A 3 -5.65 -15.58 -0.82
C GLU A 3 -4.89 -14.53 -1.65
N LYS A 4 -3.55 -14.59 -1.60
CA LYS A 4 -2.64 -13.59 -2.17
C LYS A 4 -3.09 -12.17 -1.89
N ILE A 5 -2.96 -11.74 -0.63
CA ILE A 5 -3.51 -10.47 -0.14
C ILE A 5 -3.14 -9.24 -1.00
N SER A 6 -1.98 -9.24 -1.66
CA SER A 6 -1.56 -8.16 -2.56
C SER A 6 -2.41 -8.05 -3.84
N GLU A 7 -3.00 -9.15 -4.29
CA GLU A 7 -3.83 -9.24 -5.51
C GLU A 7 -5.29 -9.59 -5.20
N CYS A 8 -5.62 -9.86 -3.93
CA CYS A 8 -6.94 -10.27 -3.45
C CYS A 8 -7.61 -11.35 -4.33
N GLN A 9 -6.85 -12.37 -4.74
CA GLN A 9 -7.31 -13.37 -5.71
C GLN A 9 -8.55 -14.14 -5.24
N LYS A 10 -8.71 -14.33 -3.92
CA LYS A 10 -9.89 -14.95 -3.33
C LYS A 10 -10.20 -14.36 -1.97
N VAL A 11 -11.49 -14.17 -1.68
CA VAL A 11 -11.97 -13.71 -0.37
C VAL A 11 -13.00 -14.69 0.16
N CYS A 12 -12.69 -15.35 1.27
CA CYS A 12 -13.59 -16.29 1.94
C CYS A 12 -13.95 -15.78 3.34
N PHE A 13 -15.24 -15.77 3.67
CA PHE A 13 -15.72 -15.56 5.03
C PHE A 13 -16.02 -16.91 5.72
N VAL A 14 -15.45 -17.13 6.90
CA VAL A 14 -15.62 -18.37 7.67
C VAL A 14 -16.30 -18.05 9.00
N PRO A 15 -17.65 -18.12 9.07
CA PRO A 15 -18.38 -17.91 10.31
C PRO A 15 -18.13 -19.04 11.32
N ARG A 16 -18.11 -18.73 12.61
CA ARG A 16 -17.93 -19.75 13.67
C ARG A 16 -19.12 -20.73 13.64
N GLY A 17 -18.82 -22.02 13.44
CA GLY A 17 -19.83 -23.08 13.38
C GLY A 17 -20.69 -23.09 12.10
N GLY A 18 -20.38 -22.24 11.12
CA GLY A 18 -21.11 -22.15 9.86
C GLY A 18 -20.29 -22.60 8.65
N LYS A 19 -20.91 -22.57 7.47
CA LYS A 19 -20.24 -22.88 6.20
C LYS A 19 -19.43 -21.70 5.70
N THR A 20 -18.29 -21.99 5.08
CA THR A 20 -17.48 -21.01 4.36
C THR A 20 -18.28 -20.37 3.24
N GLN A 21 -18.21 -19.04 3.13
CA GLN A 21 -18.84 -18.24 2.09
C GLN A 21 -17.76 -17.65 1.19
N ASP A 22 -17.92 -17.81 -0.12
CA ASP A 22 -17.05 -17.17 -1.11
C ASP A 22 -17.59 -15.75 -1.40
N LEU A 23 -16.77 -14.74 -1.11
CA LEU A 23 -17.06 -13.32 -1.32
C LEU A 23 -16.21 -12.73 -2.46
N THR A 24 -15.52 -13.57 -3.22
CA THR A 24 -14.62 -13.15 -4.29
C THR A 24 -15.37 -12.38 -5.37
N GLN A 25 -14.80 -11.24 -5.76
CA GLN A 25 -15.27 -10.43 -6.88
C GLN A 25 -14.39 -10.64 -8.11
N PRO A 26 -14.92 -10.46 -9.34
CA PRO A 26 -14.11 -10.48 -10.54
C PRO A 26 -12.92 -9.53 -10.43
N GLN A 27 -11.72 -10.03 -10.72
CA GLN A 27 -10.49 -9.24 -10.76
C GLN A 27 -10.12 -8.92 -12.20
N HIS A 28 -9.51 -7.76 -12.41
CA HIS A 28 -8.94 -7.42 -13.71
C HIS A 28 -7.66 -8.22 -13.97
N ILE A 29 -7.38 -8.51 -15.24
CA ILE A 29 -6.14 -9.22 -15.65
C ILE A 29 -4.88 -8.40 -15.33
N ASN A 30 -4.99 -7.07 -15.34
CA ASN A 30 -3.91 -6.18 -14.96
C ASN A 30 -4.15 -5.69 -13.53
N THR A 31 -3.27 -6.10 -12.62
CA THR A 31 -3.31 -5.74 -11.19
C THR A 31 -3.09 -4.25 -10.94
N MET A 32 -2.49 -3.53 -11.89
CA MET A 32 -2.22 -2.09 -11.79
C MET A 32 -3.29 -1.20 -12.46
N LEU A 33 -4.40 -1.78 -12.96
CA LEU A 33 -5.40 -1.02 -13.71
C LEU A 33 -5.92 0.19 -12.93
N TYR A 34 -6.28 0.00 -11.66
CA TYR A 34 -6.87 1.06 -10.84
C TYR A 34 -5.88 2.20 -10.53
N GLU A 35 -4.62 1.85 -10.25
CA GLU A 35 -3.57 2.84 -10.00
C GLU A 35 -3.31 3.68 -11.26
N ALA A 36 -3.22 3.03 -12.42
CA ALA A 36 -3.02 3.71 -13.70
C ALA A 36 -4.19 4.66 -14.03
N GLN A 37 -5.43 4.24 -13.80
CA GLN A 37 -6.61 5.09 -13.97
C GLN A 37 -6.58 6.31 -13.03
N ALA A 38 -6.23 6.10 -11.76
CA ALA A 38 -6.12 7.19 -10.80
C ALA A 38 -5.01 8.18 -11.19
N PHE A 39 -3.86 7.71 -11.65
CA PHE A 39 -2.77 8.58 -12.11
C PHE A 39 -3.15 9.37 -13.37
N ALA A 40 -3.80 8.73 -14.35
CA ALA A 40 -4.28 9.43 -15.54
C ALA A 40 -5.25 10.56 -15.17
N ALA A 41 -6.21 10.30 -14.28
CA ALA A 41 -7.17 11.31 -13.83
C ALA A 41 -6.50 12.50 -13.13
N LEU A 42 -5.46 12.27 -12.32
CA LEU A 42 -4.71 13.34 -11.66
C LEU A 42 -3.90 14.18 -12.67
N VAL A 43 -3.29 13.54 -13.66
CA VAL A 43 -2.55 14.23 -14.73
C VAL A 43 -3.49 15.09 -15.58
N ASP A 44 -4.63 14.54 -15.99
CA ASP A 44 -5.63 15.25 -16.78
C ASP A 44 -6.20 16.47 -16.02
N ALA A 45 -6.37 16.34 -14.70
CA ALA A 45 -6.81 17.43 -13.83
C ALA A 45 -5.67 18.39 -13.41
N ASN A 46 -4.42 18.06 -13.73
CA ASN A 46 -3.22 18.73 -13.23
C ASN A 46 -3.20 18.87 -11.69
N GLU A 47 -3.72 17.86 -10.99
CA GLU A 47 -3.90 17.86 -9.54
C GLU A 47 -2.71 17.19 -8.85
N VAL A 48 -1.90 18.00 -8.17
CA VAL A 48 -0.72 17.53 -7.42
C VAL A 48 -1.07 17.30 -5.94
N ASN A 49 -2.02 18.02 -5.37
CA ASN A 49 -2.34 17.98 -3.95
C ASN A 49 -3.41 16.91 -3.66
N HIS A 50 -3.04 15.65 -3.83
CA HIS A 50 -3.92 14.51 -3.61
C HIS A 50 -3.57 13.76 -2.31
N PRO A 51 -4.51 12.98 -1.73
CA PRO A 51 -4.30 12.23 -0.48
C PRO A 51 -3.12 11.25 -0.52
N GLY A 52 -2.75 10.77 -1.71
CA GLY A 52 -1.60 9.89 -1.93
C GLY A 52 -0.27 10.48 -1.41
N LEU A 53 -0.09 11.79 -1.44
CA LEU A 53 1.12 12.43 -0.88
C LEU A 53 1.23 12.23 0.64
N SER A 54 0.11 12.37 1.36
CA SER A 54 0.07 12.16 2.81
C SER A 54 0.37 10.69 3.15
N ASN A 55 -0.29 9.77 2.44
CA ASN A 55 -0.06 8.34 2.59
C ASN A 55 1.40 7.97 2.34
N SER A 56 2.01 8.49 1.27
CA SER A 56 3.43 8.26 0.96
C SER A 56 4.36 8.73 2.09
N ARG A 57 4.10 9.92 2.67
CA ARG A 57 4.90 10.44 3.80
C ARG A 57 4.76 9.57 5.05
N ILE A 58 3.54 9.16 5.38
CA ILE A 58 3.26 8.28 6.53
C ILE A 58 3.95 6.94 6.33
N THR A 59 3.78 6.30 5.17
CA THR A 59 4.43 5.02 4.84
C THR A 59 5.95 5.14 4.91
N ALA A 60 6.55 6.20 4.34
CA ALA A 60 7.99 6.42 4.42
C ALA A 60 8.49 6.55 5.87
N LYS A 61 7.76 7.30 6.71
CA LYS A 61 8.08 7.44 8.14
C LYS A 61 8.00 6.10 8.87
N LEU A 62 6.94 5.33 8.64
CA LEU A 62 6.77 4.01 9.24
C LEU A 62 7.87 3.04 8.80
N LEU A 63 8.20 3.01 7.49
CA LEU A 63 9.25 2.16 6.96
C LEU A 63 10.61 2.50 7.58
N THR A 64 10.94 3.78 7.74
CA THR A 64 12.17 4.20 8.43
C THR A 64 12.19 3.75 9.89
N GLU A 65 11.09 3.91 10.62
CA GLU A 65 11.04 3.48 12.01
C GLU A 65 11.12 1.95 12.17
N ILE A 66 10.44 1.18 11.31
CA ILE A 66 10.51 -0.29 11.31
C ILE A 66 11.95 -0.73 11.06
N ARG A 67 12.62 -0.16 10.05
CA ARG A 67 14.03 -0.46 9.74
C ARG A 67 14.94 -0.16 10.93
N ARG A 68 14.74 0.99 11.60
CA ARG A 68 15.49 1.36 12.81
C ARG A 68 15.28 0.35 13.94
N GLN A 69 14.05 -0.12 14.16
CA GLN A 69 13.73 -1.10 15.22
C GLN A 69 14.26 -2.50 14.90
N THR A 70 14.32 -2.88 13.63
CA THR A 70 14.80 -4.21 13.19
C THR A 70 16.29 -4.26 12.88
N GLY A 71 17.00 -3.13 12.96
CA GLY A 71 18.44 -3.05 12.70
C GLY A 71 18.83 -3.04 11.22
N VAL A 72 17.89 -2.78 10.31
CA VAL A 72 18.15 -2.63 8.88
C VAL A 72 18.61 -1.20 8.60
N ILE A 73 19.87 -1.03 8.21
CA ILE A 73 20.50 0.30 8.02
C ILE A 73 20.93 0.47 6.56
N PHE A 74 20.55 1.59 5.96
CA PHE A 74 21.06 2.03 4.65
C PHE A 74 21.95 3.27 4.81
N PRO A 75 22.92 3.51 3.89
CA PRO A 75 23.80 4.69 3.96
C PRO A 75 23.07 6.04 4.03
N ALA A 76 21.86 6.13 3.47
CA ALA A 76 21.05 7.35 3.47
C ALA A 76 20.43 7.70 4.84
N ASP A 77 20.35 6.76 5.78
CA ASP A 77 19.73 7.00 7.09
C ASP A 77 20.54 7.99 7.94
N ASP A 78 21.88 8.01 7.77
CA ASP A 78 22.77 8.93 8.47
C ASP A 78 22.70 10.36 7.93
N VAL A 79 22.34 10.53 6.64
CA VAL A 79 22.17 11.84 6.01
C VAL A 79 20.99 12.60 6.61
N SER A 80 19.93 11.88 7.01
CA SER A 80 18.74 12.49 7.60
C SER A 80 18.96 13.06 9.01
N ARG A 81 19.93 12.55 9.78
CA ARG A 81 20.28 13.10 11.11
C ARG A 81 20.99 14.44 11.01
N ALA A 82 21.75 14.68 9.95
CA ALA A 82 22.47 15.95 9.75
C ALA A 82 21.56 17.11 9.28
N ALA A 83 20.43 16.81 8.62
CA ALA A 83 19.50 17.84 8.13
C ALA A 83 18.49 18.34 9.19
N THR A 84 18.49 17.75 10.38
CA THR A 84 17.57 18.09 11.49
C THR A 84 18.30 18.53 12.77
N ALA A 85 19.63 18.62 12.73
CA ALA A 85 20.50 19.14 13.79
C ALA A 85 21.06 20.51 13.39
#